data_AF-A0A0F9E4F9-F1
#
_entry.id   AF-A0A0F9E4F9-F1
#
_cell.length_a   1.000
_cell.length_b   1.000
_cell.length_c   1.000
_cell.angle_alpha   90.00
_cell.angle_beta   90.00
_cell.angle_gamma   90.00
#
_symmetry.space_group_name_H-M   'P 1'
#
loop_
_entity.id
_entity.type
_entity.pdbx_description
1 polymer ?
#
loop_
_entity_poly.entity_id
_entity_poly.type
_entity_poly.pdbx_seq_one_letter_code
_entity_poly.pdbx_strand_id
1 'polypeptide(L)' 'MSSFVIEGQKPSTYLDKRGEPIQGFLIQGTLLPWDEPFNLQVATLDQDTIKELLDQLVADREGLDKLSNVPTEG' A
#
# COMPACT_ATOMS: atom_id res chain seq x y z
N MET A 1 12.19 1.61 -13.29
CA MET A 1 11.68 2.79 -12.57
C MET A 1 10.86 2.27 -11.40
N SER A 2 11.00 2.84 -10.20
CA SER A 2 10.17 2.42 -9.05
C SER A 2 8.71 2.79 -9.32
N SER A 3 7.77 1.90 -9.01
CA SER A 3 6.32 2.13 -9.23
C SER A 3 5.68 2.97 -8.12
N PHE A 4 6.45 3.42 -7.14
CA PHE A 4 5.98 4.19 -6.00
C PHE A 4 7.09 5.10 -5.45
N VAL A 5 6.67 6.13 -4.70
CA VAL A 5 7.53 6.99 -3.89
C VAL A 5 6.99 7.01 -2.47
N ILE A 6 7.88 6.88 -1.49
CA ILE A 6 7.55 7.07 -0.07
C ILE A 6 7.83 8.54 0.27
N GLU A 7 6.82 9.25 0.76
CA GLU A 7 6.90 10.66 1.12
C GLU A 7 7.18 10.85 2.61
N GLY A 8 6.72 9.91 3.45
CA GLY A 8 6.93 9.99 4.88
C GLY A 8 6.62 8.70 5.62
N GLN A 9 7.21 8.58 6.80
CA GLN A 9 6.92 7.53 7.76
C GLN A 9 6.82 8.13 9.16
N LYS A 10 5.82 7.71 9.93
CA LYS A 10 5.66 8.13 11.32
C LYS A 10 5.20 6.99 12.22
N PRO A 11 5.61 6.95 13.50
CA PRO A 11 5.02 6.04 14.46
C PRO A 11 3.50 6.21 14.50
N SER A 12 2.78 5.10 14.59
CA SER A 12 1.31 5.09 14.63
C SER A 12 0.82 3.92 15.45
N THR A 13 -0.35 4.09 16.06
CA THR A 13 -1.07 3.00 16.74
C THR A 13 -2.31 2.69 15.92
N TYR A 14 -2.48 1.42 15.56
CA TYR A 14 -3.64 0.95 14.80
C TYR A 14 -4.20 -0.32 15.42
N LEU A 15 -5.46 -0.64 15.08
CA LEU A 15 -6.10 -1.85 15.57
C LEU A 15 -5.78 -3.03 14.63
N ASP A 16 -5.40 -4.15 15.21
CA ASP A 16 -5.25 -5.39 14.47
C ASP A 16 -6.63 -5.98 14.09
N LYS A 17 -6.62 -7.13 13.41
CA LYS A 17 -7.85 -7.82 13.00
C LYS A 17 -8.70 -8.31 14.19
N ARG A 18 -8.14 -8.35 15.39
CA ARG A 18 -8.79 -8.75 16.65
C ARG A 18 -9.25 -7.53 17.46
N GLY A 19 -8.99 -6.31 16.98
CA GLY A 19 -9.29 -5.07 17.67
C GLY A 19 -8.28 -4.69 18.75
N GLU A 20 -7.12 -5.34 18.80
CA GLU A 20 -6.06 -5.03 19.75
C GLU A 20 -5.18 -3.89 19.21
N PRO A 21 -4.83 -2.89 20.03
CA PRO A 21 -3.96 -1.81 19.61
C PRO A 21 -2.53 -2.32 19.43
N ILE A 22 -1.99 -2.17 18.23
CA ILE A 22 -0.60 -2.45 17.88
C ILE A 22 0.13 -1.13 17.68
N GLN A 23 1.31 -1.02 18.29
CA GLN A 23 2.26 0.05 17.99
C GLN A 23 3.07 -0.35 16.76
N GLY A 24 3.10 0.54 15.77
CA GLY A 24 3.86 0.35 14.55
C GLY A 24 4.12 1.68 13.86
N PHE A 25 4.06 1.65 12.53
CA PHE A 25 4.38 2.80 11.69
C PHE A 25 3.33 2.95 10.60
N LEU A 26 3.00 4.21 10.29
CA LEU A 26 2.26 4.60 9.12
C LEU A 26 3.25 5.10 8.07
N ILE A 27 3.26 4.46 6.92
CA ILE A 27 4.02 4.84 5.73
C ILE A 27 3.04 5.51 4.77
N GLN A 28 3.43 6.66 4.24
CA GLN A 28 2.64 7.45 3.31
C GLN A 28 3.45 7.69 2.04
N GLY A 29 2.80 7.60 0.90
CA GLY A 29 3.46 7.80 -0.38
C GLY A 29 2.49 7.85 -1.55
N THR A 30 3.04 7.80 -2.75
CA THR A 30 2.29 7.88 -4.01
C THR A 30 2.67 6.72 -4.92
N LEU A 31 1.67 6.06 -5.51
CA LEU A 31 1.85 5.14 -6.62
C LEU A 31 2.00 5.95 -7.91
N LEU A 32 3.21 5.99 -8.46
CA LEU A 32 3.54 6.85 -9.59
C LEU A 32 2.75 6.57 -10.88
N PRO A 33 2.44 5.32 -11.25
CA PRO A 33 1.69 5.06 -12.49
C PRO A 33 0.26 5.62 -12.50
N TRP A 34 -0.33 5.85 -11.32
CA TRP A 34 -1.70 6.35 -11.18
C TRP A 34 -1.81 7.70 -10.49
N ASP A 35 -0.69 8.26 -10.03
CA ASP A 35 -0.64 9.46 -9.17
C ASP A 35 -1.55 9.34 -7.93
N GLU A 36 -1.64 8.12 -7.38
CA GLU A 36 -2.56 7.80 -6.28
C GLU A 36 -1.83 7.75 -4.93
N PRO A 37 -2.29 8.50 -3.91
CA PRO A 37 -1.71 8.41 -2.58
C PRO A 37 -2.10 7.10 -1.90
N PHE A 38 -1.16 6.51 -1.15
CA PHE A 38 -1.40 5.34 -0.33
C PHE A 38 -0.99 5.58 1.13
N ASN A 39 -1.63 4.83 2.03
CA ASN A 39 -1.30 4.77 3.44
C ASN A 39 -1.14 3.30 3.83
N LEU A 40 0.05 2.93 4.30
CA LEU A 40 0.38 1.56 4.68
C LEU A 40 0.73 1.50 6.17
N GLN A 41 0.04 0.65 6.91
CA GLN A 41 0.30 0.40 8.33
C GLN A 41 1.15 -0.87 8.47
N VAL A 42 2.28 -0.75 9.15
CA VAL A 42 3.21 -1.86 9.39
C VAL A 42 3.60 -1.93 10.86
N ALA A 43 3.79 -3.14 11.39
CA ALA A 43 4.18 -3.32 12.79
C ALA A 43 5.64 -2.94 13.01
N THR A 44 6.50 -3.15 12.01
CA THR A 44 7.94 -2.87 12.05
C THR A 44 8.40 -2.22 10.75
N LEU A 45 9.49 -1.45 10.82
CA LEU A 45 10.16 -0.89 9.64
C LEU A 45 11.16 -1.89 9.04
N ASP A 46 10.70 -3.11 8.79
CA ASP A 46 11.49 -4.12 8.10
C ASP A 46 11.43 -3.89 6.59
N GLN A 47 12.60 -3.77 5.94
CA GLN A 47 12.68 -3.37 4.53
C GLN A 47 12.05 -4.41 3.60
N ASP A 48 12.26 -5.70 3.88
CA ASP A 48 11.72 -6.78 3.06
C ASP A 48 10.18 -6.84 3.18
N THR A 49 9.68 -6.77 4.42
CA THR A 49 8.23 -6.71 4.71
C THR A 49 7.56 -5.51 4.03
N ILE A 50 8.16 -4.31 4.16
CA ILE A 50 7.61 -3.10 3.52
C ILE A 50 7.60 -3.26 2.01
N LYS A 51 8.70 -3.78 1.44
CA LYS A 51 8.81 -3.97 0.00
C LYS A 51 7.75 -4.94 -0.53
N GLU A 52 7.54 -6.08 0.12
CA GLU A 52 6.51 -7.05 -0.26
C GLU A 52 5.10 -6.43 -0.22
N LEU A 53 4.80 -5.65 0.82
CA LEU A 53 3.51 -4.97 0.94
C LEU A 53 3.29 -3.91 -0.14
N LEU A 54 4.32 -3.14 -0.49
CA LEU A 54 4.24 -2.13 -1.54
C LEU A 54 4.13 -2.77 -2.93
N ASP A 55 4.87 -3.85 -3.19
CA ASP A 55 4.78 -4.60 -4.44
C ASP A 55 3.37 -5.22 -4.59
N GLN A 56 2.77 -5.73 -3.51
CA GLN A 56 1.39 -6.21 -3.52
C GLN A 56 0.40 -5.08 -3.81
N LEU A 57 0.58 -3.91 -3.20
CA LEU A 57 -0.30 -2.75 -3.38
C LEU A 57 -0.28 -2.25 -4.83
N VAL A 58 0.90 -2.27 -5.48
CA VAL A 58 1.03 -2.01 -6.92
C VAL A 58 0.31 -3.08 -7.74
N ALA A 59 0.55 -4.37 -7.46
CA ALA A 59 -0.06 -5.47 -8.20
C ALA A 59 -1.59 -5.48 -8.11
N ASP A 60 -2.14 -5.17 -6.93
CA ASP A 60 -3.59 -5.03 -6.71
C ASP A 60 -4.15 -3.89 -7.56
N ARG A 61 -3.46 -2.75 -7.60
CA ARG A 61 -3.89 -1.60 -8.41
C ARG A 61 -3.83 -1.89 -9.91
N GLU A 62 -2.77 -2.58 -10.38
CA GLU A 62 -2.68 -3.06 -11.76
C GLU A 62 -3.79 -4.06 -12.10
N GLY A 63 -4.13 -4.94 -11.17
CA GLY A 63 -5.24 -5.89 -11.33
C GLY A 63 -6.59 -5.19 -11.47
N LEU A 64 -6.85 -4.17 -10.63
CA LEU A 64 -8.04 -3.33 -10.73
C LEU A 64 -8.10 -2.57 -12.04
N ASP A 65 -6.99 -1.98 -12.49
CA ASP A 65 -6.90 -1.27 -13.76
C ASP A 65 -7.25 -2.17 -14.95
N LYS A 66 -6.72 -3.40 -14.95
CA LYS A 66 -7.03 -4.42 -15.96
C LYS A 66 -8.50 -4.84 -15.94
N LEU A 67 -9.10 -4.98 -14.75
CA LEU A 67 -10.51 -5.32 -14.58
C LEU A 67 -11.43 -4.19 -15.03
N SER A 68 -11.07 -2.93 -14.76
CA SER A 68 -11.80 -1.75 -15.24
C SER A 68 -11.76 -1.59 -16.76
N ASN A 69 -10.74 -2.16 -17.42
CA ASN A 69 -10.61 -2.18 -18.88
C ASN A 69 -11.17 -3.46 -19.54
N VAL A 70 -11.83 -4.34 -18.79
CA VAL A 70 -12.62 -5.42 -19.42
C VAL A 70 -13.86 -4.78 -20.04
N PRO A 71 -14.08 -4.86 -21.37
CA PRO A 71 -15.35 -4.46 -21.94
C PRO A 71 -16.42 -5.35 -21.29
N THR A 72 -17.42 -4.75 -20.66
CA THR A 72 -18.67 -5.46 -20.39
C THR A 72 -19.23 -5.86 -21.76
N GLU A 73 -19.03 -7.11 -22.17
CA GLU A 73 -19.76 -7.71 -23.28
C GLU A 73 -21.26 -7.56 -22.96
N GLY A 74 -21.97 -6.87 -23.86
CA GLY A 74 -23.41 -6.62 -23.78
C GLY A 74 -24.26 -7.79 -24.26
#